data_AF-A0A1J4ZCP9-F1
#
_entry.id   AF-A0A1J4ZCP9-F1
#
_cell.length_a   1.000
_cell.length_b   1.000
_cell.length_c   1.000
_cell.angle_alpha   90.00
_cell.angle_beta   90.00
_cell.angle_gamma   90.00
#
_symmetry.space_group_name_H-M   'P 1'
#
loop_
_entity.id
_entity.type
_entity.pdbx_description
1 polymer ?
#
loop_
_entity_poly.entity_id
_entity_poly.type
_entity_poly.pdbx_seq_one_letter_code
_entity_poly.pdbx_strand_id
1 'polypeptide(L)'
;MIRKEILILLIISILLFLGATIFYFSGTLNSPALNLHPVLEECNSLIYNGENSINLLIFGEEKESLEYANYFLKTPPFEEYSHSFNFYYITPESYKPTCKIFQGIATLCYSKELIKKAASCPNIDHIIVLDEQPGEIRSSSYLNVMSINKAHPLTVLIHEFGHSFANLAEEYKTNQAPVRKSENCQSSCDDFTGEINGCFQECSKSNYYRTINSGIMRTLSNSDYGLYNQNLIIKLIEKKIAKEKTITGKATTDNNPCTEQSYYLIEARKINKGLEVIDKSIQTGCPENPQDIGEGTTYDIYSPDSSLALGKIRNEIFTDNQEIINDEGEIEGYVFDSSQEGETFILTASYKEKSTLELVDADTGQKIIENLEGSTDFRGNLACHL
;
A
#
# COMPACT_ATOMS: atom_id res chain seq x y z
N MET A 1 4.44 75.98 3.68
CA MET A 1 5.60 75.44 4.43
C MET A 1 5.15 74.13 5.05
N ILE A 2 5.56 72.99 4.47
CA ILE A 2 5.20 71.67 5.02
C ILE A 2 6.01 71.49 6.31
N ARG A 3 5.34 71.18 7.42
CA ARG A 3 6.01 70.93 8.69
C ARG A 3 6.92 69.70 8.54
N LYS A 4 8.13 69.76 9.09
CA LYS A 4 9.12 68.66 9.05
C LYS A 4 8.50 67.31 9.46
N GLU A 5 7.57 67.32 10.40
CA GLU A 5 6.85 66.14 10.88
C GLU A 5 6.05 65.43 9.78
N ILE A 6 5.37 66.19 8.91
CA ILE A 6 4.58 65.65 7.79
C ILE A 6 5.50 65.01 6.75
N LEU A 7 6.66 65.62 6.49
CA LEU A 7 7.65 65.07 5.55
C LEU A 7 8.19 63.72 6.04
N ILE A 8 8.48 63.58 7.34
CA ILE A 8 8.99 62.34 7.94
C ILE A 8 7.95 61.22 7.84
N LEU A 9 6.68 61.50 8.15
CA LEU A 9 5.60 60.52 8.04
C LEU A 9 5.39 60.04 6.60
N LEU A 10 5.50 60.94 5.63
CA LEU A 10 5.35 60.62 4.20
C LEU A 10 6.48 59.69 3.71
N ILE A 11 7.72 59.94 4.16
CA ILE A 11 8.87 59.08 3.84
C ILE A 11 8.70 57.67 4.42
N ILE A 12 8.27 57.56 5.69
CA ILE A 12 8.03 56.26 6.33
C ILE A 12 6.91 55.50 5.59
N SER A 13 5.82 56.17 5.22
CA SER A 13 4.72 55.55 4.48
C SER A 13 5.15 55.05 3.10
N ILE A 14 6.01 55.79 2.39
CA ILE A 14 6.56 55.37 1.09
C ILE A 14 7.46 54.15 1.25
N LEU A 15 8.31 54.12 2.28
CA LEU A 15 9.18 52.98 2.55
C LEU A 15 8.41 51.71 2.92
N LEU A 16 7.35 51.82 3.72
CA LEU A 16 6.47 50.69 4.04
C LEU A 16 5.72 50.18 2.80
N PHE A 17 5.25 51.09 1.95
CA PHE A 17 4.61 50.71 0.69
C PHE A 17 5.58 50.01 -0.28
N LEU A 18 6.81 50.50 -0.40
CA LEU A 18 7.88 49.87 -1.16
C LEU A 18 8.26 48.50 -0.60
N GLY A 19 8.36 48.37 0.73
CA GLY A 19 8.60 47.08 1.39
C GLY A 19 7.49 46.07 1.12
N ALA A 20 6.22 46.49 1.23
CA ALA A 20 5.07 45.65 0.98
C ALA A 20 4.96 45.24 -0.51
N THR A 21 5.23 46.15 -1.44
CA THR A 21 5.24 45.84 -2.88
C THR A 21 6.41 44.93 -3.24
N ILE A 22 7.63 45.15 -2.73
CA ILE A 22 8.74 44.24 -2.92
C ILE A 22 8.39 42.86 -2.37
N PHE A 23 7.84 42.75 -1.15
CA PHE A 23 7.44 41.47 -0.57
C PHE A 23 6.36 40.76 -1.43
N TYR A 24 5.34 41.50 -1.86
CA TYR A 24 4.27 40.99 -2.72
C TYR A 24 4.81 40.50 -4.07
N PHE A 25 5.67 41.27 -4.73
CA PHE A 25 6.22 40.90 -6.04
C PHE A 25 7.34 39.85 -5.95
N SER A 26 8.11 39.83 -4.86
CA SER A 26 9.11 38.78 -4.58
C SER A 26 8.45 37.42 -4.39
N GLY A 27 7.27 37.39 -3.74
CA GLY A 27 6.48 36.17 -3.60
C GLY A 27 5.92 35.63 -4.91
N THR A 28 5.71 36.49 -5.92
CA THR A 28 5.09 36.10 -7.20
C THR A 28 6.06 35.81 -8.35
N LEU A 29 7.32 36.25 -8.28
CA LEU A 29 8.20 36.28 -9.46
C LEU A 29 9.15 35.08 -9.62
N ASN A 30 9.26 34.14 -8.68
CA ASN A 30 10.28 33.07 -8.75
C ASN A 30 9.86 31.70 -8.20
N SER A 31 8.59 31.32 -8.32
CA SER A 31 8.33 29.89 -8.52
C SER A 31 8.42 29.69 -10.03
N PRO A 32 9.60 29.35 -10.62
CA PRO A 32 9.56 28.78 -11.95
C PRO A 32 8.48 27.72 -11.90
N ALA A 33 7.54 27.75 -12.84
CA ALA A 33 6.70 26.59 -13.09
C ALA A 33 7.70 25.49 -13.46
N LEU A 34 8.22 24.81 -12.45
CA LEU A 34 8.96 23.59 -12.61
C LEU A 34 7.90 22.71 -13.25
N ASN A 35 8.01 22.54 -14.56
CA ASN A 35 7.48 21.39 -15.26
C ASN A 35 8.22 20.16 -14.70
N LEU A 36 7.99 19.89 -13.42
CA LEU A 36 8.22 18.63 -12.76
C LEU A 36 7.13 17.72 -13.31
N HIS A 37 7.23 17.37 -14.60
CA HIS A 37 6.68 16.10 -15.00
C HIS A 37 7.40 15.08 -14.11
N PRO A 38 6.66 14.34 -13.26
CA PRO A 38 7.28 13.32 -12.45
C PRO A 38 8.01 12.39 -13.41
N VAL A 39 9.33 12.28 -13.22
CA VAL A 39 10.13 11.31 -13.99
C VAL A 39 9.66 9.94 -13.49
N LEU A 40 8.84 9.30 -14.32
CA LEU A 40 8.45 7.90 -14.13
C LEU A 40 9.69 7.04 -14.24
N GLU A 41 9.73 5.98 -13.44
CA GLU A 41 10.82 5.01 -13.48
C GLU A 41 10.69 4.10 -14.70
N GLU A 42 11.81 3.52 -15.14
CA GLU A 42 11.79 2.49 -16.16
C GLU A 42 11.22 1.20 -15.58
N CYS A 43 9.95 0.93 -15.89
CA CYS A 43 9.28 -0.30 -15.49
C CYS A 43 9.60 -1.42 -16.48
N ASN A 44 10.30 -2.45 -16.01
CA ASN A 44 10.70 -3.58 -16.82
C ASN A 44 9.79 -4.78 -16.56
N SER A 45 9.50 -5.59 -17.58
CA SER A 45 8.69 -6.80 -17.46
C SER A 45 9.58 -8.05 -17.38
N LEU A 46 9.41 -8.86 -16.33
CA LEU A 46 10.04 -10.19 -16.22
C LEU A 46 9.16 -11.27 -16.86
N ILE A 47 7.88 -11.27 -16.50
CA ILE A 47 6.90 -12.27 -16.94
C ILE A 47 5.60 -11.53 -17.24
N TYR A 48 5.06 -11.71 -18.44
CA TYR A 48 3.81 -11.08 -18.86
C TYR A 48 2.89 -12.10 -19.53
N ASN A 49 1.78 -12.38 -18.87
CA ASN A 49 0.76 -13.35 -19.29
C ASN A 49 -0.53 -12.69 -19.80
N GLY A 50 -0.60 -11.36 -19.83
CA GLY A 50 -1.71 -10.59 -20.41
C GLY A 50 -2.21 -9.47 -19.50
N GLU A 51 -3.11 -8.63 -20.01
CA GLU A 51 -3.64 -7.47 -19.28
C GLU A 51 -4.55 -7.84 -18.10
N ASN A 52 -5.16 -9.03 -18.15
CA ASN A 52 -6.11 -9.50 -17.13
C ASN A 52 -5.45 -10.42 -16.08
N SER A 53 -4.24 -10.09 -15.69
CA SER A 53 -3.42 -10.87 -14.76
C SER A 53 -3.11 -10.02 -13.54
N ILE A 54 -2.89 -10.68 -12.41
CA ILE A 54 -2.48 -10.05 -11.15
C ILE A 54 -1.04 -9.54 -11.31
N ASN A 55 -0.83 -8.24 -11.13
CA ASN A 55 0.44 -7.58 -11.41
C ASN A 55 1.27 -7.41 -10.13
N LEU A 56 2.43 -8.04 -10.07
CA LEU A 56 3.39 -7.91 -8.98
C LEU A 56 4.59 -7.09 -9.44
N LEU A 57 4.97 -6.06 -8.68
CA LEU A 57 6.15 -5.25 -8.92
C LEU A 57 7.24 -5.57 -7.90
N ILE A 58 8.44 -5.89 -8.37
CA ILE A 58 9.61 -6.14 -7.53
C ILE A 58 10.60 -4.97 -7.65
N PHE A 59 10.91 -4.30 -6.53
CA PHE A 59 12.06 -3.40 -6.46
C PHE A 59 13.29 -4.21 -6.08
N GLY A 60 14.18 -4.43 -7.04
CA GLY A 60 15.36 -5.29 -6.89
C GLY A 60 16.12 -5.48 -8.20
N GLU A 61 17.27 -6.15 -8.12
CA GLU A 61 18.06 -6.52 -9.30
C GLU A 61 17.30 -7.49 -10.20
N GLU A 62 17.52 -7.45 -11.52
CA GLU A 62 16.81 -8.33 -12.49
C GLU A 62 16.92 -9.81 -12.12
N LYS A 63 18.15 -10.27 -11.84
CA LYS A 63 18.43 -11.68 -11.54
C LYS A 63 17.72 -12.12 -10.25
N GLU A 64 17.76 -11.30 -9.21
CA GLU A 64 17.11 -11.59 -7.93
C GLU A 64 15.59 -11.58 -8.10
N SER A 65 15.05 -10.57 -8.79
CA SER A 65 13.62 -10.46 -9.06
C SER A 65 13.09 -11.67 -9.84
N LEU A 66 13.85 -12.16 -10.82
CA LEU A 66 13.52 -13.38 -11.57
C LEU A 66 13.57 -14.64 -10.70
N GLU A 67 14.49 -14.73 -9.74
CA GLU A 67 14.57 -15.84 -8.78
C GLU A 67 13.31 -15.90 -7.90
N TYR A 68 12.92 -14.76 -7.30
CA TYR A 68 11.73 -14.65 -6.46
C TYR A 68 10.45 -14.94 -7.26
N ALA A 69 10.30 -14.40 -8.47
CA ALA A 69 9.16 -14.68 -9.35
C ALA A 69 9.06 -16.17 -9.72
N ASN A 70 10.19 -16.80 -10.06
CA ASN A 70 10.22 -18.23 -10.38
C ASN A 70 9.88 -19.11 -9.18
N TYR A 71 10.34 -18.73 -7.98
CA TYR A 71 10.00 -19.46 -6.76
C TYR A 71 8.51 -19.37 -6.45
N PHE A 72 7.93 -18.17 -6.54
CA PHE A 72 6.50 -17.93 -6.38
C PHE A 72 5.70 -18.84 -7.33
N LEU A 73 6.01 -18.81 -8.62
CA LEU A 73 5.28 -19.55 -9.66
C LEU A 73 5.49 -21.07 -9.64
N LYS A 74 6.41 -21.59 -8.81
CA LYS A 74 6.59 -23.03 -8.58
C LYS A 74 5.95 -23.51 -7.28
N THR A 75 5.34 -22.59 -6.53
CA THR A 75 4.75 -22.90 -5.24
C THR A 75 3.24 -23.07 -5.38
N PRO A 76 2.62 -24.12 -4.82
CA PRO A 76 1.17 -24.23 -4.77
C PRO A 76 0.50 -23.12 -3.94
N PRO A 77 -0.68 -22.60 -4.33
CA PRO A 77 -1.44 -22.97 -5.52
C PRO A 77 -1.02 -22.22 -6.79
N PHE A 78 -0.01 -21.33 -6.71
CA PHE A 78 0.37 -20.42 -7.79
C PHE A 78 0.89 -21.13 -9.04
N GLU A 79 1.49 -22.31 -8.91
CA GLU A 79 1.96 -23.09 -10.07
C GLU A 79 0.85 -23.40 -11.07
N GLU A 80 -0.32 -23.82 -10.58
CA GLU A 80 -1.49 -24.14 -11.41
C GLU A 80 -2.11 -22.88 -12.05
N TYR A 81 -1.91 -21.73 -11.41
CA TYR A 81 -2.41 -20.42 -11.84
C TYR A 81 -1.30 -19.53 -12.38
N SER A 82 -0.17 -20.09 -12.81
CA SER A 82 1.02 -19.31 -13.19
C SER A 82 0.77 -18.32 -14.33
N HIS A 83 -0.15 -18.65 -15.22
CA HIS A 83 -0.64 -17.80 -16.32
C HIS A 83 -1.50 -16.60 -15.87
N SER A 84 -1.80 -16.49 -14.58
CA SER A 84 -2.66 -15.44 -14.01
C SER A 84 -1.87 -14.32 -13.36
N PHE A 85 -0.54 -14.36 -13.43
CA PHE A 85 0.34 -13.40 -12.78
C PHE A 85 1.27 -12.73 -13.79
N ASN A 86 1.48 -11.43 -13.64
CA ASN A 86 2.54 -10.69 -14.29
C ASN A 86 3.57 -10.26 -13.24
N PHE A 87 4.83 -10.25 -13.62
CA PHE A 87 5.94 -9.78 -12.79
C PHE A 87 6.69 -8.66 -13.50
N TYR A 88 6.77 -7.54 -12.82
CA TYR A 88 7.53 -6.36 -13.23
C TYR A 88 8.67 -6.12 -12.24
N TYR A 89 9.66 -5.34 -12.65
CA TYR A 89 10.71 -4.89 -11.76
C TYR A 89 11.21 -3.48 -12.08
N ILE A 90 11.74 -2.83 -11.05
CA ILE A 90 12.47 -1.56 -11.12
C ILE A 90 13.81 -1.79 -10.42
N THR A 91 14.92 -1.48 -11.10
CA THR A 91 16.26 -1.73 -10.55
C THR A 91 16.68 -0.65 -9.56
N PRO A 92 17.61 -0.95 -8.63
CA PRO A 92 18.14 0.02 -7.69
C PRO A 92 18.83 1.23 -8.34
N GLU A 93 19.34 1.10 -9.58
CA GLU A 93 19.89 2.23 -10.34
C GLU A 93 18.83 3.25 -10.76
N SER A 94 17.62 2.78 -11.10
CA SER A 94 16.47 3.64 -11.41
C SER A 94 15.92 4.24 -10.11
N TYR A 95 15.57 3.38 -9.15
CA TYR A 95 15.07 3.81 -7.86
C TYR A 95 15.33 2.77 -6.78
N LYS A 96 15.94 3.21 -5.68
CA LYS A 96 16.11 2.42 -4.45
C LYS A 96 15.13 2.91 -3.37
N PRO A 97 14.12 2.10 -2.99
CA PRO A 97 13.22 2.44 -1.89
C PRO A 97 13.99 2.71 -0.59
N THR A 98 13.53 3.68 0.20
CA THR A 98 14.04 3.89 1.55
C THR A 98 13.22 3.05 2.53
N CYS A 99 13.85 2.04 3.12
CA CYS A 99 13.24 1.21 4.15
C CYS A 99 13.71 1.67 5.55
N LYS A 100 12.81 1.59 6.53
CA LYS A 100 13.11 1.87 7.94
C LYS A 100 13.01 0.60 8.77
N ILE A 101 13.77 0.52 9.86
CA ILE A 101 13.63 -0.56 10.83
C ILE A 101 12.47 -0.22 11.78
N PHE A 102 11.32 -0.83 11.53
CA PHE A 102 10.12 -0.66 12.33
C PHE A 102 10.28 -1.36 13.69
N GLN A 103 10.10 -0.58 14.76
CA GLN A 103 10.25 -0.99 16.16
C GLN A 103 11.59 -1.69 16.49
N GLY A 104 12.62 -1.46 15.67
CA GLY A 104 13.93 -2.11 15.84
C GLY A 104 13.95 -3.60 15.47
N ILE A 105 12.88 -4.15 14.87
CA ILE A 105 12.78 -5.60 14.62
C ILE A 105 12.47 -5.99 13.18
N ALA A 106 11.89 -5.13 12.35
CA ALA A 106 11.47 -5.50 10.99
C ALA A 106 11.80 -4.40 9.96
N THR A 107 12.13 -4.78 8.73
CA THR A 107 12.24 -3.81 7.63
C THR A 107 10.84 -3.42 7.14
N LEU A 108 10.59 -2.13 6.97
CA LEU A 108 9.34 -1.58 6.46
C LEU A 108 9.64 -0.51 5.40
N CYS A 109 9.26 -0.80 4.15
CA CYS A 109 9.55 0.04 3.00
C CYS A 109 8.36 0.91 2.53
N TYR A 110 7.18 0.74 3.15
CA TYR A 110 5.97 1.48 2.79
C TYR A 110 6.15 2.99 2.96
N SER A 111 6.10 3.73 1.84
CA SER A 111 6.28 5.18 1.83
C SER A 111 5.57 5.81 0.64
N LYS A 112 5.26 7.11 0.76
CA LYS A 112 4.64 7.90 -0.30
C LYS A 112 5.42 7.84 -1.61
N GLU A 113 6.74 7.96 -1.53
CA GLU A 113 7.61 7.93 -2.70
C GLU A 113 7.65 6.53 -3.33
N LEU A 114 7.66 5.45 -2.54
CA LEU A 114 7.55 4.09 -3.08
C LEU A 114 6.27 3.92 -3.91
N ILE A 115 5.11 4.32 -3.36
CA ILE A 115 3.82 4.22 -4.06
C ILE A 115 3.82 5.02 -5.35
N LYS A 116 4.35 6.25 -5.32
CA LYS A 116 4.48 7.10 -6.53
C LYS A 116 5.35 6.45 -7.59
N LYS A 117 6.44 5.80 -7.19
CA LYS A 117 7.38 5.15 -8.10
C LYS A 117 6.82 3.86 -8.68
N ALA A 118 6.07 3.10 -7.87
CA ALA A 118 5.35 1.92 -8.31
C ALA A 118 4.30 2.21 -9.39
N ALA A 119 3.67 3.39 -9.34
CA ALA A 119 2.73 3.86 -10.37
C ALA A 119 3.37 4.10 -11.77
N SER A 120 4.69 3.92 -11.91
CA SER A 120 5.36 3.88 -13.22
C SER A 120 5.05 2.58 -13.97
N CYS A 121 4.61 1.54 -13.27
CA CYS A 121 4.23 0.26 -13.83
C CYS A 121 2.70 0.13 -13.99
N PRO A 122 2.23 -0.63 -15.00
CA PRO A 122 0.80 -0.74 -15.27
C PRO A 122 0.07 -1.56 -14.20
N ASN A 123 -0.94 -0.95 -13.58
CA ASN A 123 -1.96 -1.60 -12.74
C ASN A 123 -1.40 -2.56 -11.68
N ILE A 124 -0.35 -2.15 -10.95
CA ILE A 124 0.26 -2.97 -9.91
C ILE A 124 -0.76 -3.31 -8.80
N ASP A 125 -0.88 -4.59 -8.47
CA ASP A 125 -1.69 -5.09 -7.36
C ASP A 125 -0.87 -5.18 -6.07
N HIS A 126 0.38 -5.66 -6.19
CA HIS A 126 1.27 -5.89 -5.05
C HIS A 126 2.68 -5.40 -5.34
N ILE A 127 3.31 -4.81 -4.33
CA ILE A 127 4.68 -4.33 -4.38
C ILE A 127 5.54 -5.21 -3.47
N ILE A 128 6.65 -5.70 -4.00
CA ILE A 128 7.68 -6.44 -3.29
C ILE A 128 8.93 -5.57 -3.28
N VAL A 129 9.47 -5.28 -2.11
CA VAL A 129 10.76 -4.58 -1.98
C VAL A 129 11.77 -5.56 -1.43
N LEU A 130 12.81 -5.85 -2.21
CA LEU A 130 13.93 -6.68 -1.77
C LEU A 130 14.97 -5.78 -1.09
N ASP A 131 15.13 -5.95 0.22
CA ASP A 131 16.06 -5.18 1.04
C ASP A 131 17.08 -6.11 1.71
N GLU A 132 18.32 -5.68 1.85
CA GLU A 132 19.36 -6.48 2.49
C GLU A 132 19.63 -5.93 3.89
N GLN A 133 19.27 -6.73 4.90
CA GLN A 133 19.42 -6.37 6.31
C GLN A 133 20.11 -7.52 7.07
N PRO A 134 20.60 -7.28 8.30
CA PRO A 134 21.04 -8.36 9.19
C PRO A 134 19.94 -9.44 9.36
N GLY A 135 20.33 -10.69 9.61
CA GLY A 135 19.40 -11.83 9.67
C GLY A 135 18.36 -11.73 10.79
N GLU A 136 18.65 -10.96 11.83
CA GLU A 136 17.73 -10.70 12.93
C GLU A 136 16.61 -9.70 12.56
N ILE A 137 16.77 -8.96 11.46
CA ILE A 137 15.80 -7.99 10.99
C ILE A 137 14.76 -8.70 10.13
N ARG A 138 13.54 -8.71 10.64
CA ARG A 138 12.39 -9.42 10.07
C ARG A 138 11.94 -8.82 8.75
N SER A 139 11.34 -9.66 7.91
CA SER A 139 10.49 -9.18 6.81
C SER A 139 9.16 -8.64 7.36
N SER A 140 8.42 -7.92 6.54
CA SER A 140 7.08 -7.49 6.90
C SER A 140 6.14 -7.40 5.71
N SER A 141 4.85 -7.50 5.99
CA SER A 141 3.77 -7.20 5.06
C SER A 141 2.89 -6.11 5.65
N TYR A 142 2.72 -5.02 4.89
CA TYR A 142 1.83 -3.92 5.24
C TYR A 142 1.03 -3.53 4.00
N LEU A 143 -0.30 -3.62 4.10
CA LEU A 143 -1.21 -3.41 2.97
C LEU A 143 -0.87 -4.35 1.80
N ASN A 144 -0.54 -3.80 0.64
CA ASN A 144 -0.11 -4.52 -0.54
C ASN A 144 1.41 -4.46 -0.76
N VAL A 145 2.17 -3.96 0.23
CA VAL A 145 3.62 -3.85 0.17
C VAL A 145 4.26 -4.90 1.07
N MET A 146 5.04 -5.78 0.48
CA MET A 146 5.89 -6.76 1.16
C MET A 146 7.33 -6.24 1.19
N SER A 147 7.87 -6.07 2.39
CA SER A 147 9.26 -5.66 2.64
C SER A 147 10.07 -6.90 2.99
N ILE A 148 10.78 -7.47 2.02
CA ILE A 148 11.45 -8.76 2.13
C ILE A 148 12.93 -8.55 2.45
N ASN A 149 13.38 -9.09 3.58
CA ASN A 149 14.81 -9.17 3.89
C ASN A 149 15.44 -10.33 3.12
N LYS A 150 16.38 -10.03 2.22
CA LYS A 150 17.11 -11.01 1.41
C LYS A 150 17.95 -12.00 2.22
N ALA A 151 18.22 -11.72 3.49
CA ALA A 151 18.88 -12.68 4.39
C ALA A 151 18.01 -13.90 4.73
N HIS A 152 16.70 -13.83 4.47
CA HIS A 152 15.76 -14.91 4.81
C HIS A 152 15.51 -15.88 3.65
N PRO A 153 14.98 -17.09 3.95
CA PRO A 153 14.57 -18.04 2.92
C PRO A 153 13.47 -17.48 2.00
N LEU A 154 13.45 -17.93 0.75
CA LEU A 154 12.42 -17.55 -0.23
C LEU A 154 10.98 -17.90 0.21
N THR A 155 10.80 -18.83 1.15
CA THR A 155 9.50 -19.16 1.76
C THR A 155 8.85 -17.94 2.42
N VAL A 156 9.63 -16.93 2.83
CA VAL A 156 9.08 -15.69 3.38
C VAL A 156 8.26 -14.93 2.33
N LEU A 157 8.66 -14.93 1.05
CA LEU A 157 7.88 -14.24 0.00
C LEU A 157 6.43 -14.74 -0.04
N ILE A 158 6.27 -16.07 -0.10
CA ILE A 158 4.94 -16.68 -0.19
C ILE A 158 4.18 -16.46 1.12
N HIS A 159 4.83 -16.54 2.29
CA HIS A 159 4.20 -16.23 3.57
C HIS A 159 3.60 -14.81 3.59
N GLU A 160 4.41 -13.81 3.26
CA GLU A 160 4.01 -12.39 3.26
C GLU A 160 2.96 -12.08 2.18
N PHE A 161 2.99 -12.85 1.08
CA PHE A 161 1.95 -12.81 0.06
C PHE A 161 0.62 -13.36 0.60
N GLY A 162 0.63 -14.38 1.44
CA GLY A 162 -0.57 -14.87 2.13
C GLY A 162 -1.28 -13.77 2.93
N HIS A 163 -0.52 -12.96 3.66
CA HIS A 163 -1.05 -11.78 4.35
C HIS A 163 -1.58 -10.72 3.38
N SER A 164 -0.76 -10.30 2.40
CA SER A 164 -1.10 -9.18 1.53
C SER A 164 -2.24 -9.51 0.56
N PHE A 165 -2.30 -10.74 0.04
CA PHE A 165 -3.28 -11.16 -0.96
C PHE A 165 -4.56 -11.72 -0.33
N ALA A 166 -4.43 -12.69 0.57
CA ALA A 166 -5.57 -13.45 1.10
C ALA A 166 -5.97 -13.08 2.54
N ASN A 167 -5.31 -12.10 3.15
CA ASN A 167 -5.57 -11.69 4.53
C ASN A 167 -5.49 -12.86 5.52
N LEU A 168 -4.58 -13.80 5.27
CA LEU A 168 -4.33 -14.89 6.19
C LEU A 168 -3.67 -14.31 7.44
N ALA A 169 -4.07 -14.78 8.63
CA ALA A 169 -3.41 -14.45 9.89
C ALA A 169 -2.31 -15.46 10.20
N GLU A 170 -1.47 -15.12 11.18
CA GLU A 170 -0.48 -16.02 11.73
C GLU A 170 -1.12 -17.25 12.38
N GLU A 171 -0.65 -18.42 11.99
CA GLU A 171 -1.08 -19.70 12.56
C GLU A 171 -0.22 -20.15 13.74
N TYR A 172 0.91 -19.47 14.01
CA TYR A 172 1.65 -19.59 15.26
C TYR A 172 1.10 -18.64 16.33
N LYS A 173 1.56 -18.77 17.57
CA LYS A 173 1.04 -17.99 18.71
C LYS A 173 1.75 -16.64 18.86
N THR A 174 1.02 -15.55 18.64
CA THR A 174 1.49 -14.16 18.82
C THR A 174 1.01 -13.54 20.14
N ASN A 175 0.10 -14.21 20.86
CA ASN A 175 -0.69 -13.69 22.00
C ASN A 175 -1.64 -12.53 21.63
N GLN A 176 -1.74 -12.19 20.34
CA GLN A 176 -2.67 -11.20 19.82
C GLN A 176 -3.88 -11.92 19.21
N ALA A 177 -5.01 -11.21 19.08
CA ALA A 177 -6.12 -11.75 18.31
C ALA A 177 -5.71 -11.87 16.84
N PRO A 178 -6.21 -12.88 16.11
CA PRO A 178 -6.03 -12.93 14.67
C PRO A 178 -6.49 -11.63 14.02
N VAL A 179 -5.86 -11.30 12.90
CA VAL A 179 -6.27 -10.16 12.09
C VAL A 179 -7.74 -10.30 11.74
N ARG A 180 -8.45 -9.16 11.80
CA ARG A 180 -9.90 -9.16 11.69
C ARG A 180 -10.31 -9.80 10.35
N LYS A 181 -11.28 -10.71 10.41
CA LYS A 181 -11.81 -11.46 9.27
C LYS A 181 -10.76 -12.32 8.55
N SER A 182 -9.63 -12.65 9.17
CA SER A 182 -8.81 -13.73 8.64
C SER A 182 -9.62 -15.01 8.69
N GLU A 183 -9.74 -15.69 7.54
CA GLU A 183 -10.57 -16.88 7.46
C GLU A 183 -9.85 -18.12 7.99
N ASN A 184 -8.52 -18.10 8.06
CA ASN A 184 -7.69 -19.24 8.45
C ASN A 184 -7.51 -19.42 9.96
N CYS A 185 -7.87 -18.41 10.77
CA CYS A 185 -7.90 -18.51 12.23
C CYS A 185 -9.32 -18.30 12.76
N GLN A 186 -9.99 -19.37 13.20
CA GLN A 186 -11.38 -19.32 13.64
C GLN A 186 -11.57 -19.62 15.13
N SER A 187 -12.70 -19.18 15.69
CA SER A 187 -13.03 -19.40 17.10
C SER A 187 -13.50 -20.82 17.40
N SER A 188 -14.01 -21.53 16.37
CA SER A 188 -14.44 -22.92 16.42
C SER A 188 -14.04 -23.64 15.13
N CYS A 189 -13.86 -24.96 15.20
CA CYS A 189 -13.62 -25.80 14.02
C CYS A 189 -14.78 -25.75 13.01
N ASP A 190 -16.01 -25.55 13.50
CA ASP A 190 -17.23 -25.54 12.66
C ASP A 190 -17.38 -24.22 11.86
N ASP A 191 -16.58 -23.20 12.17
CA ASP A 191 -16.62 -21.90 11.50
C ASP A 191 -15.87 -21.93 10.15
N PHE A 192 -15.06 -22.96 9.88
CA PHE A 192 -14.35 -23.11 8.61
C PHE A 192 -15.30 -23.55 7.49
N THR A 193 -15.42 -22.73 6.44
CA THR A 193 -16.30 -23.04 5.30
C THR A 193 -15.53 -23.67 4.14
N GLY A 194 -15.27 -24.98 4.21
CA GLY A 194 -14.60 -25.71 3.13
C GLY A 194 -13.85 -26.94 3.59
N GLU A 195 -12.99 -27.44 2.71
CA GLU A 195 -12.11 -28.57 3.03
C GLU A 195 -10.94 -28.10 3.91
N ILE A 196 -10.68 -28.84 4.99
CA ILE A 196 -9.61 -28.58 5.96
C ILE A 196 -8.75 -29.84 6.13
N ASN A 197 -7.45 -29.70 6.40
CA ASN A 197 -6.58 -30.86 6.69
C ASN A 197 -6.85 -31.44 8.08
N GLY A 198 -7.29 -30.59 9.00
CA GLY A 198 -7.69 -30.94 10.36
C GLY A 198 -8.13 -29.69 11.11
N CYS A 199 -8.32 -29.81 12.42
CA CYS A 199 -8.59 -28.67 13.27
C CYS A 199 -7.63 -28.70 14.46
N PHE A 200 -6.75 -27.71 14.53
CA PHE A 200 -5.67 -27.65 15.50
C PHE A 200 -5.78 -26.37 16.32
N GLN A 201 -5.68 -26.47 17.65
CA GLN A 201 -5.70 -25.31 18.54
C GLN A 201 -4.44 -24.48 18.41
N GLU A 202 -4.55 -23.20 18.80
CA GLU A 202 -3.53 -22.15 18.76
C GLU A 202 -3.34 -21.56 17.35
N CYS A 203 -4.04 -20.45 17.05
CA CYS A 203 -3.91 -19.70 15.80
C CYS A 203 -3.91 -18.22 16.12
N SER A 204 -2.74 -17.57 16.13
CA SER A 204 -2.44 -16.27 16.77
C SER A 204 -2.66 -16.26 18.30
N LYS A 205 -3.76 -16.84 18.78
CA LYS A 205 -4.18 -16.94 20.18
C LYS A 205 -4.58 -18.36 20.55
N SER A 206 -4.45 -18.71 21.83
CA SER A 206 -4.66 -20.08 22.32
C SER A 206 -6.10 -20.62 22.17
N ASN A 207 -7.10 -19.74 22.09
CA ASN A 207 -8.50 -20.12 21.97
C ASN A 207 -9.04 -20.04 20.53
N TYR A 208 -8.15 -19.97 19.54
CA TYR A 208 -8.47 -20.04 18.11
C TYR A 208 -7.89 -21.32 17.51
N TYR A 209 -8.41 -21.68 16.35
CA TYR A 209 -8.09 -22.90 15.63
C TYR A 209 -7.54 -22.57 14.24
N ARG A 210 -6.66 -23.44 13.73
CA ARG A 210 -6.14 -23.44 12.36
C ARG A 210 -6.48 -24.76 11.66
N THR A 211 -6.39 -24.76 10.33
CA THR A 211 -6.83 -25.89 9.49
C THR A 211 -5.74 -26.89 9.13
N ILE A 212 -4.47 -26.55 9.37
CA ILE A 212 -3.31 -27.41 9.10
C ILE A 212 -2.40 -27.43 10.33
N ASN A 213 -1.76 -28.57 10.61
CA ASN A 213 -0.88 -28.63 11.77
C ASN A 213 0.34 -27.72 11.55
N SER A 214 1.07 -27.90 10.46
CA SER A 214 2.23 -27.08 10.09
C SER A 214 2.09 -26.67 8.63
N GLY A 215 1.68 -25.42 8.41
CA GLY A 215 1.67 -24.79 7.10
C GLY A 215 2.57 -23.54 7.08
N ILE A 216 2.70 -22.91 5.92
CA ILE A 216 3.57 -21.74 5.71
C ILE A 216 3.22 -20.58 6.64
N MET A 217 1.93 -20.38 6.98
CA MET A 217 1.48 -19.35 7.91
C MET A 217 1.83 -19.66 9.39
N ARG A 218 2.36 -20.85 9.70
CA ARG A 218 2.86 -21.23 11.04
C ARG A 218 4.38 -21.38 11.06
N THR A 219 4.95 -21.92 9.99
CA THR A 219 6.36 -22.34 9.90
C THR A 219 6.95 -21.98 8.55
N LEU A 220 8.18 -21.46 8.49
CA LEU A 220 8.88 -21.18 7.22
C LEU A 220 9.66 -22.38 6.66
N SER A 221 9.52 -23.55 7.28
CA SER A 221 10.24 -24.78 6.91
C SER A 221 9.72 -25.47 5.65
N ASN A 222 8.51 -25.09 5.19
CA ASN A 222 7.88 -25.60 3.98
C ASN A 222 7.04 -24.49 3.32
N SER A 223 6.54 -24.77 2.13
CA SER A 223 5.76 -23.83 1.31
C SER A 223 4.25 -24.17 1.26
N ASP A 224 3.78 -25.09 2.11
CA ASP A 224 2.42 -25.60 2.04
C ASP A 224 1.46 -24.73 2.86
N TYR A 225 0.50 -24.11 2.19
CA TYR A 225 -0.60 -23.38 2.84
C TYR A 225 -1.62 -24.28 3.56
N GLY A 226 -1.72 -25.55 3.19
CA GLY A 226 -2.84 -26.41 3.54
C GLY A 226 -4.08 -26.16 2.69
N LEU A 227 -4.98 -27.15 2.62
CA LEU A 227 -6.13 -27.18 1.70
C LEU A 227 -7.02 -25.94 1.84
N TYR A 228 -7.33 -25.54 3.07
CA TYR A 228 -8.23 -24.43 3.31
C TYR A 228 -7.67 -23.10 2.78
N ASN A 229 -6.43 -22.78 3.16
CA ASN A 229 -5.77 -21.54 2.75
C ASN A 229 -5.50 -21.52 1.24
N GLN A 230 -5.08 -22.64 0.65
CA GLN A 230 -4.94 -22.75 -0.81
C GLN A 230 -6.27 -22.45 -1.51
N ASN A 231 -7.39 -23.02 -1.02
CA ASN A 231 -8.71 -22.77 -1.58
C ASN A 231 -9.16 -21.31 -1.44
N LEU A 232 -8.83 -20.63 -0.34
CA LEU A 232 -9.09 -19.20 -0.18
C LEU A 232 -8.31 -18.37 -1.22
N ILE A 233 -7.01 -18.65 -1.37
CA ILE A 233 -6.15 -17.99 -2.35
C ILE A 233 -6.69 -18.23 -3.78
N ILE A 234 -7.02 -19.47 -4.13
CA ILE A 234 -7.57 -19.83 -5.44
C ILE A 234 -8.86 -19.04 -5.73
N LYS A 235 -9.81 -19.01 -4.79
CA LYS A 235 -11.06 -18.24 -4.96
C LYS A 235 -10.79 -16.76 -5.25
N LEU A 236 -9.78 -16.17 -4.61
CA LEU A 236 -9.42 -14.77 -4.82
C LEU A 236 -8.74 -14.55 -6.18
N ILE A 237 -7.86 -15.45 -6.60
CA ILE A 237 -7.25 -15.44 -7.94
C ILE A 237 -8.36 -15.49 -9.00
N GLU A 238 -9.26 -16.46 -8.90
CA GLU A 238 -10.37 -16.64 -9.84
C GLU A 238 -11.31 -15.45 -9.87
N LYS A 239 -11.64 -14.89 -8.70
CA LYS A 239 -12.47 -13.68 -8.58
C LYS A 239 -11.83 -12.49 -9.30
N LYS A 240 -10.52 -12.25 -9.12
CA LYS A 240 -9.80 -11.14 -9.77
C LYS A 240 -9.81 -11.31 -11.30
N ILE A 241 -9.41 -12.48 -11.79
CA ILE A 241 -9.39 -12.76 -13.24
C ILE A 241 -10.79 -12.69 -13.87
N ALA A 242 -11.82 -13.16 -13.16
CA ALA A 242 -13.19 -13.15 -13.67
C ALA A 242 -13.75 -11.72 -13.79
N LYS A 243 -13.45 -10.85 -12.82
CA LYS A 243 -13.89 -9.45 -12.81
C LYS A 243 -13.44 -8.72 -14.08
N GLU A 244 -12.21 -8.96 -14.51
CA GLU A 244 -11.61 -8.33 -15.69
C GLU A 244 -12.17 -8.88 -17.02
N LYS A 245 -12.64 -10.12 -17.04
CA LYS A 245 -13.32 -10.72 -18.21
C LYS A 245 -14.74 -10.19 -18.45
N THR A 246 -15.31 -9.43 -17.52
CA THR A 246 -16.65 -8.85 -17.68
C THR A 246 -16.60 -7.69 -18.68
N ILE A 247 -16.53 -8.03 -19.97
CA ILE A 247 -16.54 -7.11 -21.11
C ILE A 247 -17.85 -6.32 -21.09
N THR A 248 -17.82 -5.12 -20.51
CA THR A 248 -18.82 -4.11 -20.83
C THR A 248 -18.45 -3.60 -22.22
N GLY A 249 -19.39 -3.66 -23.19
CA GLY A 249 -19.14 -3.55 -24.63
C GLY A 249 -18.63 -2.21 -25.19
N LYS A 250 -17.65 -1.57 -24.55
CA LYS A 250 -16.85 -0.47 -25.11
C LYS A 250 -15.43 -0.97 -25.38
N ALA A 251 -15.25 -1.61 -26.54
CA ALA A 251 -13.93 -1.80 -27.13
C ALA A 251 -13.43 -0.46 -27.68
N THR A 252 -12.86 0.37 -26.82
CA THR A 252 -11.93 1.42 -27.28
C THR A 252 -10.53 0.83 -27.21
N THR A 253 -9.98 0.50 -28.39
CA THR A 253 -8.59 0.07 -28.62
C THR A 253 -7.58 1.21 -28.39
N ASP A 254 -7.89 2.12 -27.48
CA ASP A 254 -6.97 3.18 -27.16
C ASP A 254 -5.92 2.57 -26.25
N ASN A 255 -4.78 2.19 -26.86
CA ASN A 255 -3.48 2.05 -26.22
C ASN A 255 -3.08 3.40 -25.60
N ASN A 256 -3.88 3.91 -24.67
CA ASN A 256 -3.53 5.07 -23.90
C ASN A 256 -2.76 4.54 -22.68
N PRO A 257 -1.42 4.58 -22.70
CA PRO A 257 -0.64 4.10 -21.58
C PRO A 257 -1.07 4.91 -20.35
N CYS A 258 -1.40 4.21 -19.26
CA CYS A 258 -1.84 4.86 -18.02
C CYS A 258 -0.79 5.83 -17.45
N THR A 259 0.44 5.82 -17.96
CA THR A 259 1.53 6.76 -17.67
C THR A 259 1.17 8.23 -17.83
N GLU A 260 0.16 8.58 -18.62
CA GLU A 260 -0.31 9.97 -18.75
C GLU A 260 -1.54 10.30 -17.89
N GLN A 261 -2.11 9.30 -17.21
CA GLN A 261 -3.27 9.51 -16.34
C GLN A 261 -2.84 10.22 -15.07
N SER A 262 -3.72 11.10 -14.57
CA SER A 262 -3.52 11.75 -13.28
C SER A 262 -4.37 11.07 -12.21
N TYR A 263 -3.83 11.00 -11.00
CA TYR A 263 -4.51 10.46 -9.82
C TYR A 263 -4.26 11.32 -8.59
N TYR A 264 -5.19 11.30 -7.65
CA TYR A 264 -4.96 11.86 -6.32
C TYR A 264 -4.25 10.83 -5.45
N LEU A 265 -3.15 11.27 -4.84
CA LEU A 265 -2.47 10.58 -3.75
C LEU A 265 -2.77 11.34 -2.47
N ILE A 266 -3.58 10.72 -1.62
CA ILE A 266 -4.00 11.27 -0.34
C ILE A 266 -3.26 10.52 0.76
N GLU A 267 -2.55 11.26 1.60
CA GLU A 267 -1.90 10.75 2.78
C GLU A 267 -2.80 11.00 3.99
N ALA A 268 -3.13 9.94 4.70
CA ALA A 268 -3.97 9.99 5.88
C ALA A 268 -3.28 9.30 7.05
N ARG A 269 -3.64 9.70 8.26
CA ARG A 269 -3.21 9.05 9.51
C ARG A 269 -4.41 8.83 10.39
N LYS A 270 -4.39 7.75 11.16
CA LYS A 270 -5.45 7.46 12.13
C LYS A 270 -5.18 8.20 13.44
N ILE A 271 -6.15 8.97 13.93
CA ILE A 271 -6.10 9.73 15.19
C ILE A 271 -7.38 9.48 15.97
N ASN A 272 -7.28 8.99 17.21
CA ASN A 272 -8.42 8.81 18.12
C ASN A 272 -9.59 8.02 17.51
N LYS A 273 -9.29 6.97 16.71
CA LYS A 273 -10.24 6.15 15.92
C LYS A 273 -10.83 6.80 14.66
N GLY A 274 -10.55 8.08 14.40
CA GLY A 274 -10.87 8.73 13.13
C GLY A 274 -9.67 8.75 12.19
N LEU A 275 -9.89 9.08 10.92
CA LEU A 275 -8.83 9.41 9.98
C LEU A 275 -8.62 10.93 9.95
N GLU A 276 -7.39 11.37 9.69
CA GLU A 276 -7.03 12.75 9.40
C GLU A 276 -6.26 12.75 8.09
N VAL A 277 -6.66 13.57 7.13
CA VAL A 277 -5.90 13.77 5.89
C VAL A 277 -4.75 14.73 6.19
N ILE A 278 -3.51 14.25 6.03
CA ILE A 278 -2.28 14.99 6.29
C ILE A 278 -1.87 15.78 5.04
N ASP A 279 -1.88 15.12 3.89
CA ASP A 279 -1.47 15.72 2.63
C ASP A 279 -2.27 15.17 1.46
N LYS A 280 -2.33 15.93 0.37
CA LYS A 280 -2.96 15.51 -0.88
C LYS A 280 -2.21 16.10 -2.06
N SER A 281 -1.97 15.26 -3.06
CA SER A 281 -1.22 15.67 -4.26
C SER A 281 -1.82 15.02 -5.50
N ILE A 282 -1.71 15.71 -6.63
CA ILE A 282 -2.01 15.11 -7.94
C ILE A 282 -0.70 14.54 -8.47
N GLN A 283 -0.74 13.27 -8.86
CA GLN A 283 0.39 12.56 -9.44
C GLN A 283 0.02 12.09 -10.84
N THR A 284 1.02 11.77 -11.64
CA THR A 284 0.84 11.16 -12.96
C THR A 284 1.38 9.74 -12.92
N GLY A 285 0.66 8.80 -13.53
CA GLY A 285 1.03 7.39 -13.58
C GLY A 285 -0.20 6.49 -13.60
N CYS A 286 0.03 5.20 -13.41
CA CYS A 286 -0.98 4.16 -13.37
C CYS A 286 -1.45 3.96 -11.92
N PRO A 287 -2.50 4.65 -11.43
CA PRO A 287 -2.99 4.40 -10.08
C PRO A 287 -3.46 2.94 -9.98
N GLU A 288 -3.17 2.31 -8.85
CA GLU A 288 -3.78 1.03 -8.53
C GLU A 288 -5.30 1.17 -8.55
N ASN A 289 -6.01 0.15 -9.01
CA ASN A 289 -7.45 0.11 -8.88
C ASN A 289 -7.75 -0.13 -7.38
N PRO A 290 -8.36 0.82 -6.63
CA PRO A 290 -8.53 0.71 -5.18
C PRO A 290 -9.42 -0.47 -4.73
N GLN A 291 -9.92 -1.26 -5.67
CA GLN A 291 -10.87 -2.34 -5.46
C GLN A 291 -10.21 -3.72 -5.40
N ASP A 292 -9.54 -4.05 -4.29
CA ASP A 292 -9.44 -5.43 -3.70
C ASP A 292 -8.29 -5.56 -2.67
N ILE A 293 -7.92 -4.52 -1.90
CA ILE A 293 -6.84 -4.62 -0.87
C ILE A 293 -7.33 -5.33 0.43
N GLY A 294 -8.10 -6.40 0.29
CA GLY A 294 -8.68 -7.17 1.39
C GLY A 294 -9.76 -6.39 2.16
N GLU A 295 -10.28 -6.98 3.23
CA GLU A 295 -11.33 -6.36 4.04
C GLU A 295 -10.72 -5.51 5.17
N GLY A 296 -10.64 -4.18 4.96
CA GLY A 296 -10.17 -3.22 5.96
C GLY A 296 -11.15 -2.05 6.20
N THR A 297 -10.65 -0.94 6.75
CA THR A 297 -11.36 0.36 6.84
C THR A 297 -11.80 0.74 5.44
N THR A 298 -13.10 0.67 5.17
CA THR A 298 -13.67 1.10 3.89
C THR A 298 -13.62 2.62 3.82
N TYR A 299 -13.53 3.18 2.63
CA TYR A 299 -13.79 4.61 2.39
C TYR A 299 -14.47 4.77 1.04
N ASP A 300 -15.32 5.78 0.96
CA ASP A 300 -16.24 6.01 -0.16
C ASP A 300 -15.86 7.30 -0.86
N ILE A 301 -15.13 7.22 -1.97
CA ILE A 301 -14.77 8.42 -2.73
C ILE A 301 -15.93 8.76 -3.67
N TYR A 302 -16.53 9.94 -3.48
CA TYR A 302 -17.58 10.45 -4.35
C TYR A 302 -17.00 11.45 -5.34
N SER A 303 -17.11 11.15 -6.63
CA SER A 303 -16.96 12.19 -7.66
C SER A 303 -18.16 13.16 -7.62
N PRO A 304 -18.06 14.37 -8.20
CA PRO A 304 -19.18 15.33 -8.22
C PRO A 304 -20.48 14.81 -8.88
N ASP A 305 -20.40 13.81 -9.75
CA ASP A 305 -21.54 13.09 -10.33
C ASP A 305 -22.03 11.90 -9.47
N SER A 306 -21.55 11.79 -8.22
CA SER A 306 -21.89 10.75 -7.25
C SER A 306 -21.48 9.33 -7.66
N SER A 307 -20.51 9.18 -8.57
CA SER A 307 -19.93 7.87 -8.83
C SER A 307 -19.04 7.46 -7.65
N LEU A 308 -19.31 6.28 -7.10
CA LEU A 308 -18.67 5.76 -5.90
C LEU A 308 -17.41 4.96 -6.30
N ALA A 309 -16.24 5.47 -5.94
CA ALA A 309 -15.02 4.67 -5.89
C ALA A 309 -14.85 4.14 -4.45
N LEU A 310 -15.15 2.85 -4.26
CA LEU A 310 -14.90 2.13 -3.01
C LEU A 310 -13.42 1.78 -2.88
N GLY A 311 -12.80 2.15 -1.76
CA GLY A 311 -11.50 1.64 -1.35
C GLY A 311 -11.56 0.99 0.03
N LYS A 312 -10.63 0.07 0.30
CA LYS A 312 -10.46 -0.57 1.61
C LYS A 312 -8.98 -0.48 2.04
N ILE A 313 -8.72 -0.06 3.28
CA ILE A 313 -7.36 0.03 3.86
C ILE A 313 -7.24 -0.86 5.10
N ARG A 314 -6.21 -1.70 5.12
CA ARG A 314 -5.78 -2.45 6.30
C ARG A 314 -4.69 -1.70 7.07
N ASN A 315 -4.66 -1.85 8.39
CA ASN A 315 -3.70 -1.15 9.24
C ASN A 315 -2.76 -2.13 9.97
N GLU A 316 -2.82 -3.41 9.65
CA GLU A 316 -2.00 -4.43 10.29
C GLU A 316 -0.65 -4.58 9.57
N ILE A 317 0.44 -4.52 10.33
CA ILE A 317 1.80 -4.82 9.89
C ILE A 317 2.19 -6.18 10.48
N PHE A 318 2.45 -7.16 9.62
CA PHE A 318 2.92 -8.48 10.02
C PHE A 318 4.45 -8.49 10.12
N THR A 319 5.00 -9.12 11.16
CA THR A 319 6.46 -9.23 11.38
C THR A 319 6.85 -10.57 12.00
N ASP A 320 7.23 -11.52 11.15
CA ASP A 320 7.63 -12.87 11.55
C ASP A 320 9.09 -12.93 11.99
N ASN A 321 9.43 -13.73 13.00
CA ASN A 321 10.81 -14.02 13.39
C ASN A 321 11.34 -15.21 12.60
N GLN A 322 12.35 -14.98 11.77
CA GLN A 322 12.93 -16.02 10.93
C GLN A 322 14.11 -16.75 11.60
N GLU A 323 14.69 -16.22 12.69
CA GLU A 323 15.86 -16.81 13.35
C GLU A 323 15.52 -17.76 14.51
N ILE A 324 14.44 -17.47 15.24
CA ILE A 324 14.05 -18.28 16.41
C ILE A 324 12.97 -19.27 15.98
N ILE A 325 13.45 -20.43 15.53
CA ILE A 325 12.63 -21.61 15.34
C ILE A 325 12.69 -22.39 16.65
N ASN A 326 11.57 -22.56 17.35
CA ASN A 326 11.53 -23.43 18.52
C ASN A 326 11.81 -24.89 18.13
N ASP A 327 11.98 -25.80 19.10
CA ASP A 327 12.24 -27.23 18.81
C ASP A 327 11.17 -27.89 17.90
N GLU A 328 10.00 -27.25 17.75
CA GLU A 328 8.88 -27.72 16.93
C GLU A 328 8.82 -27.10 15.52
N GLY A 329 9.74 -26.20 15.16
CA GLY A 329 9.70 -25.57 13.85
C GLY A 329 8.88 -24.27 13.78
N GLU A 330 8.32 -23.80 14.89
CA GLU A 330 7.42 -22.65 14.90
C GLU A 330 8.17 -21.33 14.85
N ILE A 331 7.58 -20.39 14.09
CA ILE A 331 7.99 -18.99 14.05
C ILE A 331 7.46 -18.31 15.31
N GLU A 332 8.23 -17.39 15.89
CA GLU A 332 7.70 -16.38 16.81
C GLU A 332 7.41 -15.09 16.04
N GLY A 333 6.45 -14.26 16.44
CA GLY A 333 6.20 -13.04 15.68
C GLY A 333 5.21 -12.10 16.32
N TYR A 334 5.07 -10.93 15.72
CA TYR A 334 4.21 -9.86 16.20
C TYR A 334 3.40 -9.27 15.05
N VAL A 335 2.12 -9.05 15.30
CA VAL A 335 1.24 -8.26 14.44
C VAL A 335 1.10 -6.89 15.08
N PHE A 336 1.54 -5.85 14.41
CA PHE A 336 1.39 -4.48 14.89
C PHE A 336 0.15 -3.86 14.28
N ASP A 337 -0.70 -3.33 15.14
CA ASP A 337 -1.80 -2.47 14.69
C ASP A 337 -1.26 -1.05 14.47
N SER A 338 -1.07 -0.68 13.21
CA SER A 338 -0.66 0.67 12.79
C SER A 338 -1.74 1.71 13.08
N SER A 339 -2.95 1.32 13.52
CA SER A 339 -4.03 2.25 13.85
C SER A 339 -3.68 3.27 14.93
N GLN A 340 -2.61 3.05 15.70
CA GLN A 340 -2.15 3.99 16.71
C GLN A 340 -1.12 5.01 16.20
N GLU A 341 -0.30 4.67 15.19
CA GLU A 341 0.84 5.52 14.76
C GLU A 341 1.20 5.41 13.25
N GLY A 342 0.30 4.93 12.40
CA GLY A 342 0.55 4.65 10.98
C GLY A 342 0.05 5.73 10.02
N GLU A 343 0.88 6.01 9.00
CA GLU A 343 0.44 6.69 7.77
C GLU A 343 -0.11 5.65 6.79
N THR A 344 -1.14 6.05 6.06
CA THR A 344 -1.75 5.27 4.98
C THR A 344 -1.95 6.15 3.75
N PHE A 345 -1.79 5.57 2.57
CA PHE A 345 -1.94 6.26 1.31
C PHE A 345 -3.17 5.75 0.57
N ILE A 346 -4.03 6.69 0.15
CA ILE A 346 -5.22 6.45 -0.66
C ILE A 346 -4.93 6.93 -2.07
N LEU A 347 -5.14 6.04 -3.04
CA LEU A 347 -5.02 6.33 -4.47
C LEU A 347 -6.42 6.38 -5.10
N THR A 348 -6.70 7.43 -5.87
CA THR A 348 -7.95 7.51 -6.65
C THR A 348 -7.73 8.27 -7.94
N ALA A 349 -8.48 7.90 -8.99
CA ALA A 349 -8.46 8.63 -10.25
C ALA A 349 -8.69 10.13 -10.04
N SER A 350 -7.97 10.97 -10.78
CA SER A 350 -8.17 12.42 -10.77
C SER A 350 -9.33 12.78 -11.69
N TYR A 351 -10.25 13.60 -11.18
CA TYR A 351 -11.38 14.11 -11.95
C TYR A 351 -11.11 15.58 -12.31
N LYS A 352 -11.40 15.96 -13.56
CA LYS A 352 -11.15 17.33 -14.06
C LYS A 352 -12.04 18.40 -13.42
N GLU A 353 -13.09 18.00 -12.71
CA GLU A 353 -14.05 18.90 -12.07
C GLU A 353 -13.94 18.87 -10.54
N LYS A 354 -14.48 19.90 -9.90
CA LYS A 354 -14.56 20.09 -8.44
C LYS A 354 -14.93 18.79 -7.73
N SER A 355 -13.98 18.18 -7.04
CA SER A 355 -14.18 16.88 -6.39
C SER A 355 -14.10 16.99 -4.87
N THR A 356 -15.01 16.29 -4.19
CA THR A 356 -15.03 16.16 -2.74
C THR A 356 -14.72 14.71 -2.38
N LEU A 357 -13.67 14.49 -1.61
CA LEU A 357 -13.39 13.18 -1.03
C LEU A 357 -14.22 13.01 0.24
N GLU A 358 -15.07 11.99 0.31
CA GLU A 358 -15.63 11.54 1.57
C GLU A 358 -14.83 10.33 2.05
N LEU A 359 -14.39 10.31 3.30
CA LEU A 359 -13.82 9.13 3.93
C LEU A 359 -14.76 8.73 5.06
N VAL A 360 -15.29 7.51 5.03
CA VAL A 360 -16.22 7.00 6.03
C VAL A 360 -15.57 5.83 6.74
N ASP A 361 -15.09 6.03 7.96
CA ASP A 361 -14.51 4.94 8.75
C ASP A 361 -15.57 3.86 9.01
N ALA A 362 -15.28 2.63 8.58
CA ALA A 362 -16.22 1.51 8.62
C ALA A 362 -16.68 1.12 10.04
N ASP A 363 -15.84 1.39 11.05
CA ASP A 363 -16.07 0.92 12.41
C ASP A 363 -16.81 1.93 13.25
N THR A 364 -16.51 3.20 13.04
CA THR A 364 -17.08 4.32 13.80
C THR A 364 -18.21 5.00 13.04
N GLY A 365 -18.29 4.80 11.72
CA GLY A 365 -19.15 5.57 10.82
C GLY A 365 -18.73 7.03 10.71
N GLN A 366 -17.57 7.42 11.25
CA GLN A 366 -17.09 8.79 11.22
C GLN A 366 -16.80 9.20 9.78
N LYS A 367 -17.32 10.37 9.41
CA LYS A 367 -17.20 10.93 8.06
C LYS A 367 -16.22 12.10 8.06
N ILE A 368 -15.34 12.13 7.08
CA ILE A 368 -14.44 13.26 6.78
C ILE A 368 -14.75 13.68 5.35
N ILE A 369 -14.98 14.96 5.12
CA ILE A 369 -15.23 15.51 3.79
C ILE A 369 -14.10 16.48 3.47
N GLU A 370 -13.31 16.15 2.47
CA GLU A 370 -12.16 16.92 2.01
C GLU A 370 -12.41 17.48 0.62
N ASN A 371 -12.22 18.79 0.44
CA ASN A 371 -12.24 19.38 -0.90
C ASN A 371 -10.92 19.08 -1.60
N LEU A 372 -10.94 18.40 -2.75
CA LEU A 372 -9.74 18.13 -3.55
C LEU A 372 -9.32 19.33 -4.42
N GLU A 373 -10.09 20.42 -4.40
CA GLU A 373 -9.76 21.68 -5.06
C GLU A 373 -8.51 22.35 -4.45
N GLY A 374 -7.64 22.89 -5.30
CA GLY A 374 -6.52 23.73 -4.88
C GLY A 374 -5.22 23.01 -4.53
N SER A 375 -5.09 21.69 -4.77
CA SER A 375 -3.85 20.95 -4.47
C SER A 375 -2.70 21.17 -5.48
N THR A 376 -2.65 22.32 -6.17
CA THR A 376 -1.60 22.56 -7.17
C THR A 376 -0.20 22.68 -6.54
N ASP A 377 -0.09 22.97 -5.24
CA ASP A 377 1.11 22.71 -4.41
C ASP A 377 0.79 23.10 -2.94
N PHE A 378 0.58 22.14 -2.03
CA PHE A 378 0.28 22.45 -0.62
C PHE A 378 1.54 22.68 0.23
N ARG A 379 2.69 22.97 -0.38
CA ARG A 379 3.93 23.33 0.36
C ARG A 379 3.97 24.79 0.87
N GLY A 380 2.88 25.56 0.79
CA GLY A 380 2.94 27.02 0.89
C GLY A 380 2.20 27.73 2.03
N ASN A 381 1.28 27.11 2.77
CA ASN A 381 0.52 27.83 3.80
C ASN A 381 0.72 27.21 5.18
N LEU A 382 1.87 27.52 5.78
CA LEU A 382 1.95 27.60 7.23
C LEU A 382 0.88 28.61 7.67
N ALA A 383 -0.19 28.14 8.29
CA ALA A 383 -1.10 29.00 9.04
C ALA A 383 -0.27 29.65 10.16
N CYS A 384 0.23 30.85 9.93
CA CYS A 384 0.68 31.74 10.99
C CYS A 384 -0.55 32.12 11.82
N HIS A 385 -0.86 31.30 12.83
CA HIS A 385 -1.51 31.81 14.02
C HIS A 385 -0.45 32.54 14.84
N LEU A 386 -0.37 33.86 14.65
CA LEU A 386 -0.23 34.88 15.69
C LEU A 386 -0.53 36.26 15.10
#